data_AF-A0A2N4YSC0-F1
#
_entry.id   AF-A0A2N4YSC0-F1
#
_cell.length_a   1.000
_cell.length_b   1.000
_cell.length_c   1.000
_cell.angle_alpha   90.00
_cell.angle_beta   90.00
_cell.angle_gamma   90.00
#
_symmetry.space_group_name_H-M   'P 1'
#
loop_
_entity.id
_entity.type
_entity.pdbx_description
1 polymer ?
#
loop_
_entity_poly.entity_id
_entity_poly.type
_entity_poly.pdbx_seq_one_letter_code
_entity_poly.pdbx_strand_id
1 'polypeptide(L)'
;AQKQSEQLDAYLQALRNLQNSQRQREAEKALESTELLAENSENLPPDITAQFKVNRELSQALNQQAQRMDLVASQQRQATNQTLQVRQALNTLREQSQWLGSSNLLGEALRAQVARLPERPRPQQLDTEMAQLRVQRLRFEDLLSKQPQLRQIRQADGQPLTSEQNKILQAQLRTQNELLNSLLRGGDTLMLELTKLKVANGQLEDALKEINEATHRYLFWTSDVSPIGFSWPLEIVQDLRRLISLDTISELGKASAMMLTSKETLLPLFAALLLVGFSISSRRHFTRFLERSSARVGKVTQDHFWLTLRTVFWSILVASPLPVLWMTLGYGLQSAWPFPLAVAIGDGVTATVPLLRVVMICATFARPNGLFIAHFG
;
A
#
# COMPACT_ATOMS: atom_id res chain seq x y z
N ALA A 1 24.28 27.98 -13.17
CA ALA A 1 24.18 27.52 -11.78
C ALA A 1 23.51 26.13 -11.66
N GLN A 2 22.18 25.98 -11.84
CA GLN A 2 21.51 24.66 -11.65
C GLN A 2 22.02 23.54 -12.56
N LYS A 3 22.10 23.75 -13.88
CA LYS A 3 22.65 22.75 -14.82
C LYS A 3 24.10 22.34 -14.50
N GLN A 4 24.90 23.27 -13.99
CA GLN A 4 26.28 22.99 -13.58
C GLN A 4 26.33 22.18 -12.28
N SER A 5 25.41 22.43 -11.34
CA SER A 5 25.26 21.63 -10.12
C SER A 5 24.88 20.18 -10.44
N GLU A 6 23.90 19.98 -11.34
CA GLU A 6 23.46 18.65 -11.76
C GLU A 6 24.58 17.85 -12.45
N GLN A 7 25.38 18.52 -13.29
CA GLN A 7 26.55 17.90 -13.93
C GLN A 7 27.63 17.54 -12.91
N LEU A 8 27.86 18.40 -11.90
CA LEU A 8 28.82 18.13 -10.83
C LEU A 8 28.38 16.94 -9.97
N ASP A 9 27.10 16.88 -9.61
CA ASP A 9 26.53 15.79 -8.82
C ASP A 9 26.62 14.46 -9.58
N ALA A 10 26.30 14.45 -10.87
CA ALA A 10 26.44 13.27 -11.72
C ALA A 10 27.90 12.80 -11.82
N TYR A 11 28.85 13.74 -11.94
CA TYR A 11 30.27 13.43 -11.98
C TYR A 11 30.78 12.86 -10.65
N LEU A 12 30.40 13.48 -9.52
CA LEU A 12 30.74 12.99 -8.18
C LEU A 12 30.19 11.58 -7.95
N GLN A 13 28.98 11.30 -8.44
CA GLN A 13 28.35 10.00 -8.34
C GLN A 13 29.07 8.94 -9.19
N ALA A 14 29.44 9.27 -10.43
CA ALA A 14 30.24 8.38 -11.27
C ALA A 14 31.59 8.05 -10.63
N LEU A 15 32.24 9.04 -10.00
CA LEU A 15 33.50 8.85 -9.30
C LEU A 15 33.35 7.92 -8.09
N ARG A 16 32.28 8.07 -7.31
CA ARG A 16 31.96 7.18 -6.19
C ARG A 16 31.73 5.75 -6.66
N ASN A 17 30.98 5.56 -7.74
CA ASN A 17 30.70 4.25 -8.29
C ASN A 17 31.98 3.56 -8.78
N LEU A 18 32.85 4.32 -9.45
CA LEU A 18 34.18 3.84 -9.83
C LEU A 18 34.99 3.40 -8.61
N GLN A 19 35.06 4.24 -7.56
CA GLN A 19 35.80 3.94 -6.33
C GLN A 19 35.26 2.70 -5.61
N ASN A 20 33.94 2.49 -5.59
CA ASN A 20 33.35 1.31 -4.98
C ASN A 20 33.63 0.05 -5.79
N SER A 21 33.55 0.13 -7.12
CA SER A 21 33.89 -0.99 -8.02
C SER A 21 35.37 -1.40 -7.89
N GLN A 22 36.27 -0.44 -7.72
CA GLN A 22 37.69 -0.72 -7.49
C GLN A 22 37.91 -1.41 -6.15
N ARG A 23 37.31 -0.89 -5.07
CA ARG A 23 37.40 -1.52 -3.74
C ARG A 23 36.82 -2.93 -3.71
N GLN A 24 35.75 -3.19 -4.45
CA GLN A 24 35.20 -4.54 -4.60
C GLN A 24 36.20 -5.48 -5.26
N ARG A 25 36.82 -5.07 -6.37
CA ARG A 25 37.82 -5.89 -7.08
C ARG A 25 39.06 -6.12 -6.22
N GLU A 26 39.48 -5.13 -5.44
CA GLU A 26 40.59 -5.28 -4.49
C GLU A 26 40.25 -6.28 -3.40
N ALA A 27 39.04 -6.21 -2.83
CA ALA A 27 38.55 -7.17 -1.85
C ALA A 27 38.46 -8.61 -2.42
N GLU A 28 37.94 -8.79 -3.62
CA GLU A 28 37.85 -10.09 -4.31
C GLU A 28 39.24 -10.69 -4.57
N LYS A 29 40.19 -9.89 -5.08
CA LYS A 29 41.57 -10.33 -5.28
C LYS A 29 42.28 -10.68 -3.97
N ALA A 30 42.03 -9.92 -2.91
CA ALA A 30 42.58 -10.20 -1.59
C ALA A 30 42.05 -11.53 -1.05
N LEU A 31 40.79 -11.88 -1.30
CA LEU A 31 40.20 -13.16 -0.91
C LEU A 31 40.77 -14.31 -1.72
N GLU A 32 40.79 -14.18 -3.05
CA GLU A 32 41.31 -15.19 -3.96
C GLU A 32 42.79 -15.52 -3.66
N SER A 33 43.61 -14.50 -3.40
CA SER A 33 45.01 -14.71 -3.00
C SER A 33 45.14 -15.45 -1.66
N THR A 34 44.25 -15.19 -0.70
CA THR A 34 44.24 -15.93 0.58
C THR A 34 43.70 -17.35 0.46
N GLU A 35 42.74 -17.61 -0.44
CA GLU A 35 42.20 -18.94 -0.70
C GLU A 35 43.23 -19.82 -1.43
N LEU A 36 43.97 -19.27 -2.40
CA LEU A 36 45.07 -19.98 -3.06
C LEU A 36 46.19 -20.36 -2.08
N LEU A 37 46.50 -19.50 -1.10
CA LEU A 37 47.45 -19.83 -0.03
C LEU A 37 46.94 -20.98 0.86
N ALA A 38 45.62 -21.12 1.00
CA ALA A 38 44.99 -22.19 1.76
C ALA A 38 45.02 -23.52 1.01
N GLU A 39 44.72 -23.52 -0.30
CA GLU A 39 44.75 -24.72 -1.15
C GLU A 39 46.15 -25.33 -1.24
N ASN A 40 47.20 -24.50 -1.18
CA ASN A 40 48.59 -24.95 -1.19
C ASN A 40 49.08 -25.48 0.18
N SER A 41 48.27 -25.38 1.24
CA SER A 41 48.65 -25.76 2.61
C SER A 41 47.92 -27.02 3.06
N GLU A 42 48.63 -28.14 3.23
CA GLU A 42 48.05 -29.37 3.81
C GLU A 42 47.73 -29.20 5.31
N ASN A 43 46.54 -29.65 5.74
CA ASN A 43 46.05 -29.65 7.14
C ASN A 43 45.92 -28.27 7.82
N LEU A 44 44.93 -27.48 7.41
CA LEU A 44 44.50 -26.26 8.11
C LEU A 44 43.59 -26.59 9.32
N PRO A 45 43.85 -26.01 10.51
CA PRO A 45 42.97 -26.11 11.67
C PRO A 45 41.55 -25.62 11.36
N PRO A 46 40.50 -26.22 11.97
CA PRO A 46 39.11 -25.85 11.73
C PRO A 46 38.83 -24.36 12.01
N ASP A 47 39.49 -23.76 13.01
CA ASP A 47 39.32 -22.35 13.35
C ASP A 47 39.81 -21.39 12.25
N ILE A 48 40.86 -21.75 11.51
CA ILE A 48 41.36 -20.96 10.36
C ILE A 48 40.41 -21.12 9.17
N THR A 49 39.86 -22.32 8.96
CA THR A 49 38.85 -22.54 7.91
C THR A 49 37.55 -21.78 8.18
N ALA A 50 37.18 -21.58 9.45
CA ALA A 50 36.04 -20.76 9.83
C ALA A 50 36.24 -19.28 9.47
N GLN A 51 37.47 -18.75 9.58
CA GLN A 51 37.76 -17.36 9.19
C GLN A 51 37.62 -17.11 7.68
N PHE A 52 37.91 -18.10 6.83
CA PHE A 52 37.64 -17.99 5.39
C PHE A 52 36.15 -17.79 5.10
N LYS A 53 35.27 -18.52 5.81
CA LYS A 53 33.81 -18.34 5.67
C LYS A 53 33.38 -16.93 6.07
N VAL A 54 33.89 -16.43 7.20
CA VAL A 54 33.60 -15.06 7.66
C VAL A 54 34.07 -14.03 6.63
N ASN A 55 35.27 -14.17 6.09
CA ASN A 55 35.81 -13.26 5.08
C ASN A 55 34.96 -13.27 3.79
N ARG A 56 34.50 -14.44 3.36
CA ARG A 56 33.58 -14.58 2.21
C ARG A 56 32.22 -13.94 2.48
N GLU A 57 31.65 -14.12 3.67
CA GLU A 57 30.41 -13.45 4.09
C GLU A 57 30.56 -11.93 4.10
N LEU A 58 31.66 -11.40 4.63
CA LEU A 58 31.94 -9.95 4.66
C LEU A 58 32.08 -9.36 3.25
N SER A 59 32.73 -10.10 2.35
CA SER A 59 32.84 -9.70 0.93
C SER A 59 31.49 -9.68 0.23
N GLN A 60 30.67 -10.70 0.46
CA GLN A 60 29.30 -10.73 -0.06
C GLN A 60 28.47 -9.58 0.49
N ALA A 61 28.58 -9.28 1.79
CA ALA A 61 27.91 -8.14 2.40
C ALA A 61 28.37 -6.80 1.77
N LEU A 62 29.66 -6.66 1.47
CA LEU A 62 30.21 -5.47 0.82
C LEU A 62 29.63 -5.29 -0.59
N ASN A 63 29.50 -6.37 -1.35
CA ASN A 63 28.89 -6.36 -2.68
C ASN A 63 27.39 -6.00 -2.59
N GLN A 64 26.64 -6.61 -1.67
CA GLN A 64 25.23 -6.27 -1.44
C GLN A 64 25.05 -4.80 -1.07
N GLN A 65 25.94 -4.26 -0.23
CA GLN A 65 25.93 -2.85 0.15
C GLN A 65 26.20 -1.92 -1.04
N ALA A 66 27.16 -2.26 -1.91
CA ALA A 66 27.44 -1.48 -3.12
C ALA A 66 26.23 -1.44 -4.06
N GLN A 67 25.63 -2.61 -4.34
CA GLN A 67 24.41 -2.71 -5.15
C GLN A 67 23.25 -1.89 -4.56
N ARG A 68 23.10 -1.93 -3.23
CA ARG A 68 22.05 -1.16 -2.55
C ARG A 68 22.29 0.34 -2.68
N MET A 69 23.53 0.78 -2.59
CA MET A 69 23.88 2.18 -2.76
C MET A 69 23.54 2.70 -4.17
N ASP A 70 23.80 1.90 -5.21
CA ASP A 70 23.41 2.24 -6.59
C ASP A 70 21.88 2.36 -6.76
N LEU A 71 21.13 1.46 -6.11
CA LEU A 71 19.67 1.51 -6.12
C LEU A 71 19.13 2.76 -5.42
N VAL A 72 19.64 3.08 -4.22
CA VAL A 72 19.26 4.30 -3.47
C VAL A 72 19.56 5.56 -4.28
N ALA A 73 20.74 5.60 -4.93
CA ALA A 73 21.13 6.64 -5.86
C ALA A 73 20.17 6.80 -7.06
N SER A 74 19.70 5.69 -7.64
CA SER A 74 18.72 5.70 -8.72
C SER A 74 17.35 6.20 -8.24
N GLN A 75 16.88 5.70 -7.10
CA GLN A 75 15.61 6.11 -6.49
C GLN A 75 15.60 7.61 -6.15
N GLN A 76 16.71 8.14 -5.65
CA GLN A 76 16.83 9.56 -5.35
C GLN A 76 16.67 10.42 -6.62
N ARG A 77 17.31 10.03 -7.73
CA ARG A 77 17.16 10.72 -9.02
C ARG A 77 15.71 10.66 -9.52
N GLN A 78 15.07 9.50 -9.38
CA GLN A 78 13.67 9.33 -9.74
C GLN A 78 12.76 10.25 -8.91
N ALA A 79 12.94 10.29 -7.59
CA ALA A 79 12.16 11.14 -6.70
C ALA A 79 12.33 12.63 -7.03
N THR A 80 13.56 13.09 -7.29
CA THR A 80 13.83 14.48 -7.70
C THR A 80 13.16 14.82 -9.03
N ASN A 81 13.27 13.95 -10.03
CA ASN A 81 12.66 14.15 -11.34
C ASN A 81 11.13 14.18 -11.25
N GLN A 82 10.54 13.26 -10.49
CA GLN A 82 9.10 13.24 -10.22
C GLN A 82 8.66 14.51 -9.51
N THR A 83 9.41 14.98 -8.50
CA THR A 83 9.10 16.23 -7.78
C THR A 83 9.11 17.42 -8.74
N LEU A 84 10.08 17.49 -9.65
CA LEU A 84 10.14 18.53 -10.68
C LEU A 84 8.90 18.50 -11.58
N GLN A 85 8.52 17.30 -12.08
CA GLN A 85 7.33 17.13 -12.92
C GLN A 85 6.05 17.56 -12.20
N VAL A 86 5.89 17.19 -10.93
CA VAL A 86 4.72 17.58 -10.12
C VAL A 86 4.68 19.10 -9.92
N ARG A 87 5.81 19.73 -9.61
CA ARG A 87 5.88 21.19 -9.45
C ARG A 87 5.62 21.94 -10.76
N GLN A 88 6.09 21.41 -11.89
CA GLN A 88 5.77 21.96 -13.21
C GLN A 88 4.27 21.87 -13.49
N ALA A 89 3.66 20.71 -13.27
CA ALA A 89 2.23 20.51 -13.43
C ALA A 89 1.41 21.43 -12.50
N LEU A 90 1.84 21.63 -11.25
CA LEU A 90 1.23 22.58 -10.33
C LEU A 90 1.31 24.02 -10.84
N ASN A 91 2.47 24.45 -11.35
CA ASN A 91 2.63 25.80 -11.91
C ASN A 91 1.76 25.99 -13.15
N THR A 92 1.73 25.01 -14.05
CA THR A 92 0.84 25.02 -15.22
C THR A 92 -0.62 25.07 -14.79
N LEU A 93 -1.03 24.30 -13.77
CA LEU A 93 -2.38 24.34 -13.22
C LEU A 93 -2.70 25.72 -12.65
N ARG A 94 -1.79 26.34 -11.88
CA ARG A 94 -1.97 27.71 -11.36
C ARG A 94 -2.12 28.74 -12.47
N GLU A 95 -1.23 28.74 -13.46
CA GLU A 95 -1.27 29.66 -14.60
C GLU A 95 -2.52 29.47 -15.46
N GLN A 96 -2.82 28.22 -15.85
CA GLN A 96 -3.98 27.91 -16.67
C GLN A 96 -5.30 28.07 -15.92
N SER A 97 -5.31 27.93 -14.59
CA SER A 97 -6.51 28.18 -13.76
C SER A 97 -7.04 29.60 -13.84
N GLN A 98 -6.17 30.58 -14.13
CA GLN A 98 -6.57 31.97 -14.35
C GLN A 98 -7.39 32.13 -15.64
N TRP A 99 -7.22 31.22 -16.61
CA TRP A 99 -7.87 31.25 -17.92
C TRP A 99 -9.02 30.23 -18.05
N LEU A 100 -9.22 29.36 -17.04
CA LEU A 100 -10.22 28.28 -17.04
C LEU A 100 -11.66 28.78 -17.24
N GLY A 101 -11.95 30.05 -16.96
CA GLY A 101 -13.25 30.66 -17.27
C GLY A 101 -13.60 30.70 -18.76
N SER A 102 -12.63 30.46 -19.66
CA SER A 102 -12.80 30.62 -21.12
C SER A 102 -12.80 29.33 -21.94
N SER A 103 -12.34 28.18 -21.41
CA SER A 103 -12.29 26.93 -22.21
C SER A 103 -12.34 25.65 -21.36
N ASN A 104 -13.38 24.83 -21.57
CA ASN A 104 -13.54 23.51 -20.95
C ASN A 104 -12.45 22.50 -21.34
N LEU A 105 -11.82 22.64 -22.52
CA LEU A 105 -10.80 21.71 -23.03
C LEU A 105 -9.50 21.74 -22.19
N LEU A 106 -9.22 22.87 -21.51
CA LEU A 106 -8.06 23.00 -20.62
C LEU A 106 -8.27 22.23 -19.31
N GLY A 107 -9.51 22.13 -18.82
CA GLY A 107 -9.83 21.36 -17.62
C GLY A 107 -9.58 19.86 -17.80
N GLU A 108 -9.88 19.31 -18.97
CA GLU A 108 -9.69 17.89 -19.27
C GLU A 108 -8.21 17.51 -19.46
N ALA A 109 -7.43 18.36 -20.14
CA ALA A 109 -5.98 18.17 -20.28
C ALA A 109 -5.26 18.25 -18.92
N LEU A 110 -5.66 19.18 -18.05
CA LEU A 110 -5.13 19.29 -16.69
C LEU A 110 -5.51 18.08 -15.83
N ARG A 111 -6.76 17.58 -15.92
CA ARG A 111 -7.20 16.38 -15.21
C ARG A 111 -6.45 15.13 -15.67
N ALA A 112 -6.21 14.98 -16.97
CA ALA A 112 -5.40 13.89 -17.52
C ALA A 112 -3.93 13.95 -17.06
N GLN A 113 -3.38 15.16 -16.85
CA GLN A 113 -2.03 15.33 -16.30
C GLN A 113 -1.97 15.03 -14.79
N VAL A 114 -3.01 15.39 -14.03
CA VAL A 114 -3.17 15.04 -12.62
C VAL A 114 -3.42 13.53 -12.42
N ALA A 115 -4.15 12.88 -13.32
CA ALA A 115 -4.38 11.44 -13.28
C ALA A 115 -3.09 10.62 -13.55
N ARG A 116 -2.07 11.23 -14.16
CA ARG A 116 -0.75 10.64 -14.42
C ARG A 116 0.27 10.90 -13.31
N LEU A 117 -0.15 11.45 -12.18
CA LEU A 117 0.76 11.73 -11.06
C LEU A 117 1.39 10.42 -10.52
N PRO A 118 2.67 10.45 -10.12
CA PRO A 118 3.32 9.31 -9.49
C PRO A 118 2.58 8.83 -8.24
N GLU A 119 2.66 7.53 -7.96
CA GLU A 119 2.18 6.99 -6.69
C GLU A 119 2.92 7.61 -5.50
N ARG A 120 2.22 7.78 -4.37
CA ARG A 120 2.82 8.35 -3.15
C ARG A 120 3.93 7.42 -2.63
N PRO A 121 5.13 7.95 -2.33
CA PRO A 121 6.20 7.16 -1.74
C PRO A 121 5.80 6.63 -0.36
N ARG A 122 6.25 5.43 0.01
CA ARG A 122 5.93 4.78 1.30
C ARG A 122 7.06 5.03 2.33
N PRO A 123 6.90 5.97 3.29
CA PRO A 123 7.99 6.34 4.21
C PRO A 123 8.42 5.23 5.18
N GLN A 124 7.51 4.31 5.53
CA GLN A 124 7.75 3.24 6.53
C GLN A 124 8.85 2.24 6.12
N GLN A 125 9.03 2.03 4.81
CA GLN A 125 10.04 1.10 4.31
C GLN A 125 11.47 1.64 4.53
N LEU A 126 11.67 2.96 4.36
CA LEU A 126 12.97 3.60 4.57
C LEU A 126 13.38 3.63 6.04
N ASP A 127 12.44 3.85 6.95
CA ASP A 127 12.71 3.85 8.40
C ASP A 127 13.15 2.47 8.90
N THR A 128 12.50 1.42 8.39
CA THR A 128 12.87 0.03 8.69
C THR A 128 14.27 -0.28 8.19
N GLU A 129 14.61 0.16 6.97
CA GLU A 129 15.92 -0.05 6.37
C GLU A 129 17.04 0.67 7.14
N MET A 130 16.82 1.93 7.54
CA MET A 130 17.78 2.67 8.36
C MET A 130 18.02 1.98 9.72
N ALA A 131 16.97 1.40 10.32
CA ALA A 131 17.12 0.62 11.55
C ALA A 131 17.93 -0.66 11.32
N GLN A 132 17.68 -1.40 10.24
CA GLN A 132 18.45 -2.58 9.87
C GLN A 132 19.93 -2.25 9.64
N LEU A 133 20.22 -1.13 8.97
CA LEU A 133 21.59 -0.68 8.73
C LEU A 133 22.33 -0.35 10.04
N ARG A 134 21.64 0.26 11.02
CA ARG A 134 22.20 0.49 12.37
C ARG A 134 22.53 -0.82 13.09
N VAL A 135 21.65 -1.81 12.99
CA VAL A 135 21.89 -3.14 13.59
C VAL A 135 23.08 -3.83 12.91
N GLN A 136 23.18 -3.77 11.59
CA GLN A 136 24.33 -4.31 10.85
C GLN A 136 25.64 -3.62 11.24
N ARG A 137 25.64 -2.30 11.39
CA ARG A 137 26.80 -1.53 11.88
C ARG A 137 27.26 -2.02 13.25
N LEU A 138 26.35 -2.20 14.20
CA LEU A 138 26.67 -2.75 15.53
C LEU A 138 27.27 -4.16 15.43
N ARG A 139 26.75 -5.02 14.54
CA ARG A 139 27.33 -6.34 14.27
C ARG A 139 28.76 -6.25 13.74
N PHE A 140 29.04 -5.32 12.81
CA PHE A 140 30.40 -5.13 12.29
C PHE A 140 31.36 -4.55 13.32
N GLU A 141 30.90 -3.63 14.17
CA GLU A 141 31.67 -3.11 15.31
C GLU A 141 32.00 -4.23 16.32
N ASP A 142 31.05 -5.12 16.61
CA ASP A 142 31.27 -6.29 17.47
C ASP A 142 32.32 -7.24 16.86
N LEU A 143 32.22 -7.57 15.56
CA LEU A 143 33.22 -8.38 14.86
C LEU A 143 34.61 -7.73 14.88
N LEU A 144 34.68 -6.41 14.69
CA LEU A 144 35.93 -5.67 14.77
C LEU A 144 36.53 -5.73 16.18
N SER A 145 35.70 -5.66 17.23
CA SER A 145 36.15 -5.76 18.62
C SER A 145 36.69 -7.13 19.00
N LYS A 146 36.25 -8.20 18.30
CA LYS A 146 36.68 -9.59 18.51
C LYS A 146 38.01 -9.93 17.81
N GLN A 147 38.48 -9.12 16.87
CA GLN A 147 39.78 -9.29 16.19
C GLN A 147 40.99 -9.59 17.12
N PRO A 148 41.25 -8.85 18.22
CA PRO A 148 42.38 -9.15 19.10
C PRO A 148 42.30 -10.53 19.75
N GLN A 149 41.09 -11.07 19.98
CA GLN A 149 40.90 -12.43 20.51
C GLN A 149 41.19 -13.48 19.43
N LEU A 150 40.82 -13.21 18.17
CA LEU A 150 41.11 -14.09 17.03
C LEU A 150 42.61 -14.22 16.74
N ARG A 151 43.43 -13.22 17.11
CA ARG A 151 44.90 -13.30 17.01
C ARG A 151 45.53 -14.27 18.02
N GLN A 152 44.79 -14.66 19.06
CA GLN A 152 45.27 -15.55 20.12
C GLN A 152 44.77 -16.99 19.94
N ILE A 153 44.17 -17.33 18.80
CA ILE A 153 43.72 -18.69 18.49
C ILE A 153 44.91 -19.65 18.56
N ARG A 154 44.72 -20.75 19.29
CA ARG A 154 45.68 -21.87 19.39
C ARG A 154 45.16 -23.07 18.60
N GLN A 155 46.04 -24.02 18.31
CA GLN A 155 45.61 -25.29 17.70
C GLN A 155 44.70 -26.06 18.67
N ALA A 156 43.89 -26.98 18.15
CA ALA A 156 42.97 -27.82 18.93
C ALA A 156 43.68 -28.64 20.03
N ASP A 157 44.98 -28.94 19.83
CA ASP A 157 45.84 -29.65 20.79
C ASP A 157 46.52 -28.71 21.82
N GLY A 158 46.21 -27.41 21.82
CA GLY A 158 46.78 -26.41 22.71
C GLY A 158 48.16 -25.86 22.30
N GLN A 159 48.76 -26.41 21.23
CA GLN A 159 50.04 -25.98 20.67
C GLN A 159 49.93 -24.64 19.90
N PRO A 160 51.01 -23.84 19.84
CA PRO A 160 51.04 -22.63 19.02
C PRO A 160 50.97 -22.96 17.52
N LEU A 161 50.31 -22.10 16.75
CA LEU A 161 50.21 -22.23 15.29
C LEU A 161 51.59 -22.30 14.63
N THR A 162 51.72 -23.08 13.55
CA THR A 162 52.96 -23.10 12.76
C THR A 162 53.21 -21.73 12.13
N SER A 163 54.46 -21.43 11.75
CA SER A 163 54.82 -20.14 11.12
C SER A 163 53.97 -19.85 9.86
N GLU A 164 53.73 -20.87 9.03
CA GLU A 164 52.87 -20.76 7.84
C GLU A 164 51.39 -20.55 8.19
N GLN A 165 50.85 -21.29 9.16
CA GLN A 165 49.47 -21.10 9.63
C GLN A 165 49.26 -19.70 10.24
N ASN A 166 50.25 -19.17 10.97
CA ASN A 166 50.18 -17.84 11.56
C ASN A 166 50.26 -16.74 10.48
N LYS A 167 51.08 -16.91 9.44
CA LYS A 167 51.08 -16.00 8.28
C LYS A 167 49.71 -15.98 7.57
N ILE A 168 49.11 -17.15 7.33
CA ILE A 168 47.79 -17.26 6.70
C ILE A 168 46.72 -16.58 7.57
N LEU A 169 46.70 -16.85 8.88
CA LEU A 169 45.75 -16.22 9.80
C LEU A 169 45.93 -14.69 9.85
N GLN A 170 47.17 -14.18 9.89
CA GLN A 170 47.41 -12.74 9.89
C GLN A 170 46.97 -12.07 8.59
N ALA A 171 47.23 -12.71 7.43
CA ALA A 171 46.74 -12.24 6.14
C ALA A 171 45.21 -12.18 6.11
N GLN A 172 44.53 -13.24 6.59
CA GLN A 172 43.07 -13.26 6.69
C GLN A 172 42.51 -12.18 7.60
N LEU A 173 43.09 -11.99 8.79
CA LEU A 173 42.61 -11.00 9.76
C LEU A 173 42.85 -9.58 9.26
N ARG A 174 43.92 -9.35 8.49
CA ARG A 174 44.14 -8.08 7.79
C ARG A 174 43.06 -7.83 6.76
N THR A 175 42.79 -8.79 5.87
CA THR A 175 41.69 -8.69 4.89
C THR A 175 40.35 -8.46 5.59
N GLN A 176 40.08 -9.18 6.69
CA GLN A 176 38.86 -9.01 7.48
C GLN A 176 38.73 -7.58 8.03
N ASN A 177 39.82 -7.01 8.55
CA ASN A 177 39.83 -5.66 9.11
C ASN A 177 39.62 -4.59 8.01
N GLU A 178 40.23 -4.80 6.84
CA GLU A 178 40.04 -3.94 5.66
C GLU A 178 38.58 -4.01 5.15
N LEU A 179 37.98 -5.21 5.11
CA LEU A 179 36.57 -5.42 4.75
C LEU A 179 35.62 -4.78 5.76
N LEU A 180 35.82 -5.00 7.06
CA LEU A 180 35.00 -4.43 8.13
C LEU A 180 35.04 -2.90 8.13
N ASN A 181 36.23 -2.30 8.02
CA ASN A 181 36.37 -0.85 7.93
C ASN A 181 35.74 -0.28 6.64
N SER A 182 35.73 -1.05 5.56
CA SER A 182 35.07 -0.66 4.32
C SER A 182 33.54 -0.73 4.45
N LEU A 183 33.01 -1.79 5.07
CA LEU A 183 31.59 -1.96 5.38
C LEU A 183 31.06 -0.86 6.32
N LEU A 184 31.81 -0.52 7.36
CA LEU A 184 31.45 0.56 8.30
C LEU A 184 31.38 1.92 7.60
N ARG A 185 32.42 2.30 6.84
CA ARG A 185 32.43 3.56 6.08
C ARG A 185 31.37 3.60 4.98
N GLY A 186 31.17 2.48 4.30
CA GLY A 186 30.09 2.29 3.33
C GLY A 186 28.72 2.44 3.99
N GLY A 187 28.59 1.99 5.24
CA GLY A 187 27.34 2.02 6.01
C GLY A 187 26.97 3.45 6.38
N ASP A 188 27.93 4.24 6.86
CA ASP A 188 27.72 5.65 7.16
C ASP A 188 27.33 6.43 5.89
N THR A 189 27.98 6.13 4.76
CA THR A 189 27.65 6.73 3.46
C THR A 189 26.24 6.35 3.01
N LEU A 190 25.89 5.07 3.09
CA LEU A 190 24.55 4.57 2.73
C LEU A 190 23.47 5.20 3.62
N MET A 191 23.73 5.38 4.91
CA MET A 191 22.82 6.06 5.83
C MET A 191 22.56 7.52 5.42
N LEU A 192 23.62 8.24 5.01
CA LEU A 192 23.48 9.60 4.51
C LEU A 192 22.67 9.65 3.21
N GLU A 193 22.93 8.75 2.25
CA GLU A 193 22.18 8.70 0.99
C GLU A 193 20.71 8.29 1.21
N LEU A 194 20.43 7.35 2.13
CA LEU A 194 19.06 7.01 2.55
C LEU A 194 18.35 8.20 3.21
N THR A 195 19.07 9.00 4.01
CA THR A 195 18.51 10.21 4.61
C THR A 195 18.14 11.24 3.53
N LYS A 196 19.01 11.43 2.53
CA LYS A 196 18.71 12.30 1.37
C LYS A 196 17.50 11.78 0.57
N LEU A 197 17.42 10.47 0.34
CA LEU A 197 16.27 9.85 -0.32
C LEU A 197 14.98 10.09 0.47
N LYS A 198 15.01 9.97 1.80
CA LYS A 198 13.87 10.29 2.67
C LYS A 198 13.44 11.75 2.52
N VAL A 199 14.38 12.69 2.51
CA VAL A 199 14.08 14.11 2.28
C VAL A 199 13.48 14.34 0.89
N ALA A 200 14.05 13.75 -0.16
CA ALA A 200 13.53 13.87 -1.52
C ALA A 200 12.10 13.30 -1.66
N ASN A 201 11.82 12.15 -1.02
CA ASN A 201 10.47 11.59 -0.98
C ASN A 201 9.48 12.46 -0.19
N GLY A 202 9.93 13.10 0.90
CA GLY A 202 9.11 14.09 1.61
C GLY A 202 8.75 15.29 0.73
N GLN A 203 9.72 15.82 -0.03
CA GLN A 203 9.47 16.91 -0.97
C GLN A 203 8.51 16.52 -2.10
N LEU A 204 8.58 15.27 -2.58
CA LEU A 204 7.62 14.73 -3.54
C LEU A 204 6.22 14.63 -2.93
N GLU A 205 6.11 14.12 -1.70
CA GLU A 205 4.85 14.01 -0.97
C GLU A 205 4.20 15.39 -0.76
N ASP A 206 4.97 16.39 -0.34
CA ASP A 206 4.49 17.76 -0.19
C ASP A 206 3.98 18.33 -1.52
N ALA A 207 4.73 18.14 -2.61
CA ALA A 207 4.32 18.60 -3.94
C ALA A 207 3.05 17.89 -4.43
N LEU A 208 2.92 16.58 -4.18
CA LEU A 208 1.72 15.80 -4.50
C LEU A 208 0.51 16.27 -3.68
N LYS A 209 0.71 16.64 -2.42
CA LYS A 209 -0.36 17.20 -1.58
C LYS A 209 -0.80 18.56 -2.10
N GLU A 210 0.15 19.43 -2.44
CA GLU A 210 -0.12 20.78 -2.94
C GLU A 210 -0.87 20.75 -4.29
N ILE A 211 -0.48 19.88 -5.22
CA ILE A 211 -1.22 19.74 -6.49
C ILE A 211 -2.60 19.14 -6.31
N ASN A 212 -2.78 18.21 -5.36
CA ASN A 212 -4.09 17.65 -5.07
C ASN A 212 -5.02 18.70 -4.46
N GLU A 213 -4.53 19.51 -3.52
CA GLU A 213 -5.26 20.66 -2.96
C GLU A 213 -5.60 21.70 -4.04
N ALA A 214 -4.65 22.03 -4.92
CA ALA A 214 -4.88 22.94 -6.04
C ALA A 214 -5.92 22.38 -7.03
N THR A 215 -5.87 21.08 -7.33
CA THR A 215 -6.86 20.40 -8.18
C THR A 215 -8.25 20.50 -7.55
N HIS A 216 -8.39 20.22 -6.26
CA HIS A 216 -9.67 20.39 -5.56
C HIS A 216 -10.14 21.85 -5.54
N ARG A 217 -9.23 22.83 -5.45
CA ARG A 217 -9.60 24.24 -5.41
C ARG A 217 -10.03 24.79 -6.78
N TYR A 218 -9.28 24.49 -7.84
CA TYR A 218 -9.44 25.10 -9.15
C TYR A 218 -10.23 24.22 -10.13
N LEU A 219 -10.15 22.90 -9.99
CA LEU A 219 -10.74 21.93 -10.91
C LEU A 219 -12.08 21.36 -10.41
N PHE A 220 -12.51 21.68 -9.19
CA PHE A 220 -13.80 21.22 -8.65
C PHE A 220 -15.01 21.89 -9.32
N TRP A 221 -14.84 23.11 -9.83
CA TRP A 221 -15.93 23.89 -10.44
C TRP A 221 -16.03 23.73 -11.97
N THR A 222 -15.13 22.98 -12.61
CA THR A 222 -15.20 22.72 -14.05
C THR A 222 -16.12 21.53 -14.32
N SER A 223 -17.21 21.75 -15.06
CA SER A 223 -18.19 20.72 -15.42
C SER A 223 -17.51 19.49 -16.02
N ASP A 224 -17.69 18.35 -15.36
CA ASP A 224 -17.08 17.05 -15.66
C ASP A 224 -17.75 16.33 -16.84
N VAL A 225 -18.40 17.07 -17.74
CA VAL A 225 -19.20 16.49 -18.82
C VAL A 225 -18.82 17.10 -20.15
N SER A 226 -18.34 16.24 -21.03
CA SER A 226 -18.21 16.50 -22.46
C SER A 226 -19.53 17.11 -22.98
N PRO A 227 -19.49 18.10 -23.89
CA PRO A 227 -20.71 18.61 -24.49
C PRO A 227 -21.47 17.43 -25.10
N ILE A 228 -22.75 17.26 -24.76
CA ILE A 228 -23.61 16.19 -25.27
C ILE A 228 -23.63 16.30 -26.79
N GLY A 229 -22.77 15.52 -27.46
CA GLY A 229 -22.67 15.44 -28.89
C GLY A 229 -23.60 14.36 -29.44
N PHE A 230 -23.89 14.41 -30.74
CA PHE A 230 -24.74 13.42 -31.42
C PHE A 230 -24.17 11.97 -31.39
N SER A 231 -22.93 11.76 -30.94
CA SER A 231 -22.29 10.44 -30.79
C SER A 231 -22.61 9.74 -29.45
N TRP A 232 -23.09 10.49 -28.44
CA TRP A 232 -23.39 9.96 -27.10
C TRP A 232 -24.38 8.76 -27.09
N PRO A 233 -25.47 8.75 -27.89
CA PRO A 233 -26.37 7.59 -27.93
C PRO A 233 -25.69 6.33 -28.48
N LEU A 234 -24.72 6.47 -29.40
CA LEU A 234 -24.05 5.35 -30.04
C LEU A 234 -23.03 4.70 -29.09
N GLU A 235 -22.29 5.52 -28.34
CA GLU A 235 -21.36 5.06 -27.30
C GLU A 235 -22.10 4.33 -26.18
N ILE A 236 -23.25 4.85 -25.73
CA ILE A 236 -24.08 4.16 -24.73
C ILE A 236 -24.59 2.82 -25.26
N VAL A 237 -25.03 2.73 -26.52
CA VAL A 237 -25.49 1.47 -27.10
C VAL A 237 -24.35 0.47 -27.23
N GLN A 238 -23.13 0.92 -27.57
CA GLN A 238 -21.94 0.05 -27.60
C GLN A 238 -21.54 -0.44 -26.21
N ASP A 239 -21.55 0.44 -25.21
CA ASP A 239 -21.23 0.09 -23.82
C ASP A 239 -22.31 -0.80 -23.19
N LEU A 240 -23.59 -0.55 -23.46
CA LEU A 240 -24.69 -1.45 -23.08
C LEU A 240 -24.53 -2.83 -23.74
N ARG A 241 -24.17 -2.86 -25.03
CA ARG A 241 -23.94 -4.12 -25.74
C ARG A 241 -22.76 -4.89 -25.15
N ARG A 242 -21.74 -4.19 -24.66
CA ARG A 242 -20.59 -4.78 -23.96
C ARG A 242 -20.97 -5.33 -22.59
N LEU A 243 -21.84 -4.62 -21.84
CA LEU A 243 -22.37 -5.07 -20.55
C LEU A 243 -23.38 -6.23 -20.67
N ILE A 244 -24.07 -6.35 -21.80
CA ILE A 244 -25.07 -7.39 -22.09
C ILE A 244 -24.45 -8.56 -22.88
N SER A 245 -23.14 -8.58 -23.08
CA SER A 245 -22.48 -9.69 -23.77
C SER A 245 -22.70 -11.01 -23.03
N LEU A 246 -22.85 -12.10 -23.79
CA LEU A 246 -23.11 -13.45 -23.28
C LEU A 246 -22.06 -13.92 -22.26
N ASP A 247 -20.81 -13.46 -22.39
CA ASP A 247 -19.73 -13.75 -21.44
C ASP A 247 -19.99 -13.10 -20.08
N THR A 248 -20.42 -11.84 -20.06
CA THR A 248 -20.73 -11.07 -18.83
C THR A 248 -21.88 -11.69 -18.05
N ILE A 249 -22.93 -12.14 -18.75
CA ILE A 249 -24.10 -12.80 -18.14
C ILE A 249 -23.73 -14.21 -17.65
N SER A 250 -22.88 -14.93 -18.40
CA SER A 250 -22.35 -16.24 -18.00
C SER A 250 -21.47 -16.14 -16.76
N GLU A 251 -20.64 -15.10 -16.65
CA GLU A 251 -19.81 -14.80 -15.48
C GLU A 251 -20.65 -14.48 -14.24
N LEU A 252 -21.71 -13.66 -14.38
CA LEU A 252 -22.68 -13.40 -13.31
C LEU A 252 -23.42 -14.67 -12.86
N GLY A 253 -23.79 -15.54 -13.81
CA GLY A 253 -24.41 -16.83 -13.53
C GLY A 253 -23.47 -17.76 -12.75
N LYS A 254 -22.19 -17.81 -13.14
CA LYS A 254 -21.15 -18.59 -12.45
C LYS A 254 -20.81 -18.03 -11.07
N ALA A 255 -20.74 -16.70 -10.91
CA ALA A 255 -20.55 -16.05 -9.62
C ALA A 255 -21.72 -16.34 -8.66
N SER A 256 -22.95 -16.31 -9.17
CA SER A 256 -24.16 -16.67 -8.40
C SER A 256 -24.15 -18.16 -7.99
N ALA A 257 -23.73 -19.04 -8.89
CA ALA A 257 -23.57 -20.47 -8.58
C ALA A 257 -22.46 -20.72 -7.54
N MET A 258 -21.36 -19.97 -7.61
CA MET A 258 -20.26 -20.02 -6.63
C MET A 258 -20.72 -19.52 -5.26
N MET A 259 -21.51 -18.44 -5.22
CA MET A 259 -22.11 -17.91 -3.99
C MET A 259 -23.04 -18.93 -3.31
N LEU A 260 -23.77 -19.72 -4.10
CA LEU A 260 -24.65 -20.79 -3.61
C LEU A 260 -23.92 -22.08 -3.24
N THR A 261 -22.65 -22.24 -3.67
CA THR A 261 -21.87 -23.47 -3.42
C THR A 261 -20.83 -23.28 -2.30
N SER A 262 -20.37 -22.05 -2.05
CA SER A 262 -19.38 -21.75 -1.02
C SER A 262 -19.99 -21.74 0.39
N LYS A 263 -19.35 -22.45 1.33
CA LYS A 263 -19.81 -22.58 2.73
C LYS A 263 -19.84 -21.24 3.47
N GLU A 264 -18.97 -20.30 3.09
CA GLU A 264 -18.85 -19.00 3.76
C GLU A 264 -19.97 -18.02 3.39
N THR A 265 -20.51 -18.11 2.16
CA THR A 265 -21.58 -17.23 1.66
C THR A 265 -22.97 -17.83 1.79
N LEU A 266 -23.08 -19.16 1.86
CA LEU A 266 -24.36 -19.87 1.97
C LEU A 266 -25.04 -19.62 3.32
N LEU A 267 -24.30 -19.72 4.43
CA LEU A 267 -24.82 -19.49 5.78
C LEU A 267 -25.42 -18.07 5.98
N PRO A 268 -24.71 -16.97 5.64
CA PRO A 268 -25.27 -15.63 5.78
C PRO A 268 -26.43 -15.38 4.81
N LEU A 269 -26.40 -15.94 3.59
CA LEU A 269 -27.52 -15.84 2.65
C LEU A 269 -28.78 -16.54 3.19
N PHE A 270 -28.65 -17.77 3.70
CA PHE A 270 -29.78 -18.49 4.31
C PHE A 270 -30.31 -17.77 5.55
N ALA A 271 -29.42 -17.26 6.41
CA ALA A 271 -29.81 -16.48 7.58
C ALA A 271 -30.58 -15.20 7.18
N ALA A 272 -30.11 -14.48 6.15
CA ALA A 272 -30.80 -13.30 5.65
C ALA A 272 -32.16 -13.62 5.01
N LEU A 273 -32.25 -14.73 4.28
CA LEU A 273 -33.50 -15.18 3.65
C LEU A 273 -34.53 -15.63 4.70
N LEU A 274 -34.09 -16.34 5.74
CA LEU A 274 -34.92 -16.65 6.91
C LEU A 274 -35.39 -15.39 7.64
N LEU A 275 -34.51 -14.40 7.80
CA LEU A 275 -34.84 -13.12 8.43
C LEU A 275 -35.89 -12.35 7.60
N VAL A 276 -35.78 -12.35 6.27
CA VAL A 276 -36.79 -11.79 5.36
C VAL A 276 -38.11 -12.55 5.44
N GLY A 277 -38.08 -13.90 5.44
CA GLY A 277 -39.27 -14.73 5.59
C GLY A 277 -39.99 -14.49 6.93
N PHE A 278 -39.23 -14.42 8.03
CA PHE A 278 -39.74 -14.07 9.36
C PHE A 278 -40.33 -12.66 9.39
N SER A 279 -39.69 -11.69 8.76
CA SER A 279 -40.20 -10.33 8.64
C SER A 279 -41.53 -10.26 7.90
N ILE A 280 -41.66 -10.95 6.75
CA ILE A 280 -42.92 -11.00 5.99
C ILE A 280 -44.06 -11.57 6.84
N SER A 281 -43.79 -12.63 7.61
CA SER A 281 -44.76 -13.20 8.56
C SER A 281 -45.11 -12.21 9.69
N SER A 282 -44.10 -11.55 10.26
CA SER A 282 -44.24 -10.60 11.36
C SER A 282 -44.92 -9.28 10.95
N ARG A 283 -44.99 -8.94 9.66
CA ARG A 283 -45.69 -7.73 9.16
C ARG A 283 -47.13 -7.64 9.64
N ARG A 284 -47.84 -8.78 9.75
CA ARG A 284 -49.23 -8.82 10.26
C ARG A 284 -49.33 -8.46 11.75
N HIS A 285 -48.33 -8.82 12.54
CA HIS A 285 -48.27 -8.47 13.95
C HIS A 285 -47.87 -7.00 14.12
N PHE A 286 -46.94 -6.51 13.28
CA PHE A 286 -46.52 -5.12 13.29
C PHE A 286 -47.63 -4.16 12.88
N THR A 287 -48.46 -4.47 11.87
CA THR A 287 -49.61 -3.63 11.51
C THR A 287 -50.64 -3.56 12.64
N ARG A 288 -50.97 -4.69 13.26
CA ARG A 288 -51.86 -4.74 14.45
C ARG A 288 -51.27 -3.97 15.65
N PHE A 289 -49.95 -3.98 15.81
CA PHE A 289 -49.25 -3.23 16.83
C PHE A 289 -49.29 -1.72 16.56
N LEU A 290 -49.09 -1.31 15.31
CA LEU A 290 -49.20 0.08 14.87
C LEU A 290 -50.62 0.60 15.06
N GLU A 291 -51.66 -0.15 14.69
CA GLU A 291 -53.07 0.22 14.93
C GLU A 291 -53.39 0.44 16.42
N ARG A 292 -52.89 -0.43 17.30
CA ARG A 292 -53.07 -0.27 18.76
C ARG A 292 -52.28 0.90 19.34
N SER A 293 -51.15 1.24 18.70
CA SER A 293 -50.26 2.31 19.16
C SER A 293 -50.78 3.67 18.68
N SER A 294 -51.16 3.79 17.41
CA SER A 294 -51.77 5.01 16.85
C SER A 294 -53.10 5.36 17.53
N ALA A 295 -53.92 4.38 17.92
CA ALA A 295 -55.17 4.62 18.65
C ALA A 295 -54.98 5.19 20.08
N ARG A 296 -53.75 5.14 20.62
CA ARG A 296 -53.38 5.64 21.96
C ARG A 296 -52.59 6.96 21.91
N VAL A 297 -51.95 7.25 20.78
CA VAL A 297 -51.24 8.51 20.53
C VAL A 297 -52.26 9.65 20.39
N GLY A 298 -52.04 10.77 21.09
CA GLY A 298 -52.97 11.91 21.10
C GLY A 298 -54.04 11.90 22.20
N LYS A 299 -54.09 10.87 23.06
CA LYS A 299 -54.93 10.86 24.27
C LYS A 299 -54.09 11.11 25.52
N VAL A 300 -54.33 12.26 26.17
CA VAL A 300 -53.53 12.84 27.28
C VAL A 300 -53.30 11.89 28.47
N THR A 301 -54.13 10.87 28.68
CA THR A 301 -53.99 9.91 29.78
C THR A 301 -53.27 8.60 29.43
N GLN A 302 -53.06 8.31 28.14
CA GLN A 302 -52.50 7.03 27.68
C GLN A 302 -51.19 7.17 26.91
N ASP A 303 -50.82 8.39 26.53
CA ASP A 303 -49.61 8.67 25.77
C ASP A 303 -48.37 8.67 26.67
N HIS A 304 -47.44 7.74 26.43
CA HIS A 304 -46.19 7.61 27.17
C HIS A 304 -45.03 7.62 26.17
N PHE A 305 -43.97 8.37 26.48
CA PHE A 305 -42.73 8.45 25.67
C PHE A 305 -42.11 7.05 25.40
N TRP A 306 -42.32 6.09 26.30
CA TRP A 306 -41.87 4.72 26.08
C TRP A 306 -42.58 4.01 24.91
N LEU A 307 -43.82 4.39 24.61
CA LEU A 307 -44.61 3.81 23.54
C LEU A 307 -44.10 4.26 22.17
N THR A 308 -43.71 5.54 22.04
CA THR A 308 -43.08 6.10 20.83
C THR A 308 -41.68 5.51 20.60
N LEU A 309 -40.87 5.36 21.66
CA LEU A 309 -39.57 4.68 21.57
C LEU A 309 -39.71 3.22 21.11
N ARG A 310 -40.71 2.51 21.63
CA ARG A 310 -41.02 1.13 21.23
C ARG A 310 -41.45 1.06 19.76
N THR A 311 -42.27 2.00 19.29
CA THR A 311 -42.65 2.05 17.87
C THR A 311 -41.47 2.34 16.94
N VAL A 312 -40.53 3.20 17.35
CA VAL A 312 -39.28 3.45 16.62
C VAL A 312 -38.44 2.17 16.53
N PHE A 313 -38.23 1.50 17.67
CA PHE A 313 -37.46 0.26 17.73
C PHE A 313 -38.03 -0.82 16.80
N TRP A 314 -39.34 -1.09 16.87
CA TRP A 314 -39.98 -2.09 16.01
C TRP A 314 -39.99 -1.69 14.54
N SER A 315 -40.07 -0.39 14.22
CA SER A 315 -39.98 0.08 12.83
C SER A 315 -38.59 -0.16 12.22
N ILE A 316 -37.53 0.12 12.98
CA ILE A 316 -36.15 -0.17 12.56
C ILE A 316 -35.95 -1.68 12.38
N LEU A 317 -36.47 -2.50 13.32
CA LEU A 317 -36.38 -3.96 13.25
C LEU A 317 -37.12 -4.53 12.04
N VAL A 318 -38.28 -3.98 11.68
CA VAL A 318 -39.08 -4.44 10.53
C VAL A 318 -38.51 -3.93 9.19
N ALA A 319 -37.79 -2.80 9.18
CA ALA A 319 -37.16 -2.23 8.00
C ALA A 319 -35.79 -2.84 7.64
N SER A 320 -35.06 -3.42 8.61
CA SER A 320 -33.73 -4.02 8.44
C SER A 320 -33.58 -5.26 7.53
N PRO A 321 -34.59 -6.12 7.31
CA PRO A 321 -34.40 -7.39 6.60
C PRO A 321 -33.97 -7.25 5.14
N LEU A 322 -34.54 -6.26 4.43
CA LEU A 322 -34.22 -5.98 3.04
C LEU A 322 -32.78 -5.45 2.88
N PRO A 323 -32.35 -4.43 3.66
CA PRO A 323 -30.95 -4.00 3.71
C PRO A 323 -29.97 -5.12 4.09
N VAL A 324 -30.33 -6.00 5.03
CA VAL A 324 -29.49 -7.14 5.42
C VAL A 324 -29.33 -8.13 4.27
N LEU A 325 -30.43 -8.48 3.59
CA LEU A 325 -30.37 -9.33 2.40
C LEU A 325 -29.52 -8.69 1.29
N TRP A 326 -29.72 -7.40 1.03
CA TRP A 326 -28.95 -6.64 0.04
C TRP A 326 -27.45 -6.63 0.36
N MET A 327 -27.10 -6.46 1.65
CA MET A 327 -25.73 -6.53 2.14
C MET A 327 -25.11 -7.93 1.97
N THR A 328 -25.85 -8.99 2.28
CA THR A 328 -25.36 -10.37 2.11
C THR A 328 -25.17 -10.75 0.64
N LEU A 329 -26.02 -10.22 -0.26
CA LEU A 329 -25.83 -10.35 -1.70
C LEU A 329 -24.56 -9.65 -2.16
N GLY A 330 -24.36 -8.38 -1.76
CA GLY A 330 -23.14 -7.62 -2.09
C GLY A 330 -21.86 -8.34 -1.66
N TYR A 331 -21.83 -8.83 -0.40
CA TYR A 331 -20.70 -9.57 0.14
C TYR A 331 -20.43 -10.90 -0.60
N GLY A 332 -21.47 -11.65 -0.94
CA GLY A 332 -21.28 -12.90 -1.68
C GLY A 332 -20.85 -12.71 -3.12
N LEU A 333 -21.25 -11.60 -3.77
CA LEU A 333 -20.72 -11.22 -5.08
C LEU A 333 -19.26 -10.77 -5.01
N GLN A 334 -18.85 -10.06 -3.95
CA GLN A 334 -17.44 -9.69 -3.73
C GLN A 334 -16.53 -10.90 -3.52
N SER A 335 -17.04 -11.96 -2.90
CA SER A 335 -16.27 -13.19 -2.65
C SER A 335 -16.04 -14.02 -3.91
N ALA A 336 -16.73 -13.72 -5.01
CA ALA A 336 -16.54 -14.36 -6.32
C ALA A 336 -15.32 -13.77 -7.07
N TRP A 337 -14.14 -13.88 -6.46
CA TRP A 337 -12.86 -13.38 -6.97
C TRP A 337 -12.51 -13.75 -8.43
N PRO A 338 -13.00 -14.84 -9.05
CA PRO A 338 -12.71 -15.15 -10.45
C PRO A 338 -13.45 -14.25 -11.46
N PHE A 339 -14.45 -13.47 -11.03
CA PHE A 339 -15.33 -12.71 -11.92
C PHE A 339 -15.30 -11.20 -11.57
N PRO A 340 -14.45 -10.40 -12.24
CA PRO A 340 -14.24 -8.98 -11.92
C PRO A 340 -15.52 -8.14 -11.96
N LEU A 341 -16.43 -8.45 -12.88
CA LEU A 341 -17.72 -7.77 -12.96
C LEU A 341 -18.61 -8.06 -11.74
N ALA A 342 -18.65 -9.33 -11.29
CA ALA A 342 -19.43 -9.70 -10.11
C ALA A 342 -18.92 -8.97 -8.87
N VAL A 343 -17.60 -8.85 -8.72
CA VAL A 343 -16.98 -8.08 -7.63
C VAL A 343 -17.36 -6.60 -7.71
N ALA A 344 -17.26 -5.97 -8.89
CA ALA A 344 -17.64 -4.57 -9.07
C ALA A 344 -19.13 -4.31 -8.78
N ILE A 345 -20.02 -5.23 -9.18
CA ILE A 345 -21.44 -5.16 -8.83
C ILE A 345 -21.64 -5.35 -7.32
N GLY A 346 -20.90 -6.27 -6.70
CA GLY A 346 -20.91 -6.49 -5.25
C GLY A 346 -20.50 -5.25 -4.45
N ASP A 347 -19.48 -4.53 -4.92
CA ASP A 347 -19.05 -3.25 -4.35
C ASP A 347 -20.12 -2.18 -4.48
N GLY A 348 -20.74 -2.05 -5.65
CA GLY A 348 -21.87 -1.14 -5.88
C GLY A 348 -23.07 -1.45 -4.98
N VAL A 349 -23.46 -2.72 -4.89
CA VAL A 349 -24.56 -3.20 -4.04
C VAL A 349 -24.28 -2.88 -2.57
N THR A 350 -23.06 -3.17 -2.09
CA THR A 350 -22.67 -2.91 -0.69
C THR A 350 -22.64 -1.41 -0.37
N ALA A 351 -22.17 -0.57 -1.29
CA ALA A 351 -22.16 0.88 -1.14
C ALA A 351 -23.58 1.50 -1.04
N THR A 352 -24.59 0.87 -1.65
CA THR A 352 -25.99 1.35 -1.59
C THR A 352 -26.77 0.95 -0.35
N VAL A 353 -26.26 0.00 0.46
CA VAL A 353 -26.89 -0.46 1.71
C VAL A 353 -27.28 0.66 2.69
N PRO A 354 -26.41 1.64 3.02
CA PRO A 354 -26.78 2.70 3.97
C PRO A 354 -27.94 3.57 3.44
N LEU A 355 -27.94 3.88 2.14
CA LEU A 355 -29.03 4.64 1.51
C LEU A 355 -30.34 3.84 1.57
N LEU A 356 -30.30 2.56 1.17
CA LEU A 356 -31.46 1.67 1.21
C LEU A 356 -32.03 1.56 2.64
N ARG A 357 -31.16 1.46 3.65
CA ARG A 357 -31.56 1.38 5.06
C ARG A 357 -32.32 2.63 5.51
N VAL A 358 -31.84 3.82 5.19
CA VAL A 358 -32.50 5.08 5.53
C VAL A 358 -33.86 5.18 4.83
N VAL A 359 -33.91 4.90 3.52
CA VAL A 359 -35.16 4.94 2.74
C VAL A 359 -36.19 3.96 3.30
N MET A 360 -35.79 2.74 3.64
CA MET A 360 -36.69 1.73 4.20
C MET A 360 -37.24 2.12 5.57
N ILE A 361 -36.42 2.71 6.44
CA ILE A 361 -36.88 3.21 7.75
C ILE A 361 -37.89 4.34 7.56
N CYS A 362 -37.59 5.32 6.69
CA CYS A 362 -38.51 6.41 6.38
C CYS A 362 -39.83 5.89 5.77
N ALA A 363 -39.76 4.93 4.86
CA ALA A 363 -40.94 4.28 4.28
C ALA A 363 -41.78 3.54 5.33
N THR A 364 -41.16 2.92 6.35
CA THR A 364 -41.91 2.32 7.45
C THR A 364 -42.59 3.33 8.36
N PHE A 365 -41.98 4.49 8.58
CA PHE A 365 -42.59 5.57 9.37
C PHE A 365 -43.74 6.27 8.62
N ALA A 366 -43.70 6.29 7.29
CA ALA A 366 -44.72 6.89 6.43
C ALA A 366 -45.90 5.95 6.07
N ARG A 367 -45.96 4.73 6.61
CA ARG A 367 -47.09 3.80 6.38
C ARG A 367 -48.40 4.33 6.99
N PRO A 368 -49.58 3.92 6.49
CA PRO A 368 -50.85 4.22 7.16
C PRO A 368 -50.81 3.67 8.59
N ASN A 369 -51.10 4.53 9.59
CA ASN A 369 -50.89 4.32 11.04
C ASN A 369 -49.43 4.30 11.52
N GLY A 370 -48.49 4.77 10.69
CA GLY A 370 -47.09 4.94 11.02
C GLY A 370 -46.83 6.19 11.87
N LEU A 371 -45.63 6.27 12.43
CA LEU A 371 -45.25 7.29 13.41
C LEU A 371 -45.36 8.72 12.86
N PHE A 372 -45.04 8.93 11.57
CA PHE A 372 -45.16 10.26 10.96
C PHE A 372 -46.61 10.70 10.80
N ILE A 373 -47.50 9.80 10.35
CA ILE A 373 -48.92 10.13 10.18
C ILE A 373 -49.62 10.24 11.54
N ALA A 374 -49.25 9.45 12.55
CA ALA A 374 -49.87 9.50 13.87
C ALA A 374 -49.48 10.74 14.72
N HIS A 375 -48.33 11.38 14.44
CA HIS A 375 -47.88 12.57 15.17
C HIS A 375 -48.00 13.88 14.37
N PHE A 376 -47.96 13.83 13.04
CA PHE A 376 -47.95 15.02 12.17
C PHE A 376 -49.14 15.11 11.20
N GLY A 377 -49.98 14.07 11.10
CA GLY A 377 -51.23 14.08 10.35
C GLY A 377 -52.42 14.22 11.27
#